data_AF-A0A4Y4BAA8-F1
#
_entry.id   AF-A0A4Y4BAA8-F1
#
_cell.length_a   1.000
_cell.length_b   1.000
_cell.length_c   1.000
_cell.angle_alpha   90.00
_cell.angle_beta   90.00
_cell.angle_gamma   90.00
#
_symmetry.space_group_name_H-M   'P 1'
#
loop_
_entity.id
_entity.type
_entity.pdbx_description
1 polymer ?
#
loop_
_entity_poly.entity_id
_entity_poly.type
_entity_poly.pdbx_seq_one_letter_code
_entity_poly.pdbx_strand_id
1 'polypeptide(L)'
;MSGTATRHDESLGGARRARRGIRGRDGVRRTLAEMDGRLCSKVGCAREAVATLTYDYGDQMAALGPLGAANDPQAHDLCSPHADRLSVPAGWLVVRHEALRA
;
A
#
# COMPACT_ATOMS: atom_id res chain seq x y z
N MET A 1 38.33 -3.02 -44.14
CA MET A 1 39.04 -3.91 -43.20
C MET A 1 39.28 -3.11 -41.92
N SER A 2 38.80 -3.64 -40.79
CA SER A 2 39.07 -3.22 -39.38
C SER A 2 38.53 -1.82 -38.98
N GLY A 3 37.56 -1.67 -38.07
CA GLY A 3 37.54 -2.14 -36.67
C GLY A 3 38.14 -1.01 -35.81
N THR A 4 37.47 -0.37 -34.86
CA THR A 4 36.94 -0.95 -33.63
C THR A 4 35.85 -0.07 -33.02
N ALA A 5 34.73 -0.72 -32.66
CA ALA A 5 33.68 -0.16 -31.83
C ALA A 5 34.12 -0.06 -30.36
N THR A 6 33.98 1.11 -29.75
CA THR A 6 34.06 1.27 -28.30
C THR A 6 32.68 0.95 -27.71
N ARG A 7 32.62 -0.18 -27.00
CA ARG A 7 31.47 -0.56 -26.16
C ARG A 7 31.48 0.30 -24.89
N HIS A 8 30.36 0.93 -24.60
CA HIS A 8 30.03 1.32 -23.23
C HIS A 8 28.99 0.32 -22.70
N ASP A 9 29.51 -0.62 -21.91
CA ASP A 9 28.79 -1.38 -20.89
C ASP A 9 28.61 -0.44 -19.70
N GLU A 10 27.39 -0.19 -19.23
CA GLU A 10 27.12 0.09 -17.80
C GLU A 10 25.73 -0.42 -17.43
N SER A 11 25.76 -1.62 -16.88
CA SER A 11 24.71 -2.31 -16.16
C SER A 11 24.21 -1.47 -14.97
N LEU A 12 22.91 -1.16 -14.94
CA LEU A 12 22.21 -0.82 -13.71
C LEU A 12 20.99 -1.72 -13.54
N GLY A 13 21.26 -2.86 -12.90
CA GLY A 13 20.26 -3.75 -12.34
C GLY A 13 19.54 -3.07 -11.18
N GLY A 14 18.34 -2.56 -11.43
CA GLY A 14 17.38 -2.14 -10.41
C GLY A 14 16.34 -3.24 -10.19
N ALA A 15 16.38 -3.86 -9.01
CA ALA A 15 15.55 -5.00 -8.61
C ALA A 15 14.09 -4.89 -9.07
N ARG A 16 13.67 -5.84 -9.92
CA ARG A 16 12.26 -6.06 -10.27
C ARG A 16 11.52 -6.42 -8.99
N ARG A 17 10.87 -5.46 -8.33
CA ARG A 17 9.98 -5.75 -7.21
C ARG A 17 8.85 -6.63 -7.75
N ALA A 18 8.90 -7.91 -7.36
CA ALA A 18 7.91 -8.90 -7.71
C ALA A 18 6.52 -8.36 -7.37
N ARG A 19 5.67 -8.19 -8.39
CA ARG A 19 4.22 -8.02 -8.21
C ARG A 19 3.70 -9.33 -7.60
N ARG A 20 3.80 -9.45 -6.27
CA ARG A 20 3.33 -10.64 -5.55
C ARG A 20 1.81 -10.70 -5.72
N GLY A 21 1.40 -11.76 -6.42
CA GLY A 21 0.11 -11.91 -7.08
C GLY A 21 -1.13 -11.87 -6.19
N ILE A 22 -2.23 -11.80 -6.92
CA ILE A 22 -3.62 -12.06 -6.51
C ILE A 22 -3.76 -13.45 -5.86
N ARG A 23 -3.57 -13.54 -4.55
CA ARG A 23 -4.15 -14.64 -3.78
C ARG A 23 -5.49 -14.18 -3.24
N GLY A 24 -6.52 -14.43 -4.04
CA GLY A 24 -7.91 -14.28 -3.64
C GLY A 24 -8.39 -15.48 -2.83
N ARG A 25 -9.40 -15.20 -2.00
CA ARG A 25 -10.30 -16.07 -1.23
C ARG A 25 -9.80 -16.62 0.10
N ASP A 26 -10.04 -15.82 1.15
CA ASP A 26 -10.55 -16.34 2.42
C ASP A 26 -12.09 -16.15 2.41
N GLY A 27 -12.80 -17.20 2.01
CA GLY A 27 -14.25 -17.22 1.81
C GLY A 27 -15.02 -17.43 3.11
N VAL A 28 -15.17 -16.38 3.92
CA VAL A 28 -16.22 -16.33 4.94
C VAL A 28 -17.47 -15.74 4.28
N ARG A 29 -18.59 -16.46 4.34
CA ARG A 29 -19.91 -15.98 3.91
C ARG A 29 -20.32 -14.83 4.83
N ARG A 30 -20.17 -13.58 4.39
CA ARG A 30 -20.52 -12.39 5.20
C ARG A 30 -21.99 -12.07 5.08
N THR A 31 -22.68 -12.02 6.20
CA THR A 31 -24.05 -11.52 6.33
C THR A 31 -24.08 -10.00 6.11
N LEU A 32 -25.20 -9.46 5.63
CA LEU A 32 -25.37 -8.03 5.34
C LEU A 32 -25.14 -7.11 6.56
N ALA A 33 -25.26 -7.65 7.78
CA ALA A 33 -24.95 -6.94 9.03
C ALA A 33 -23.43 -6.82 9.34
N GLU A 34 -22.59 -7.66 8.74
CA GLU A 34 -21.11 -7.60 8.83
C GLU A 34 -20.50 -6.78 7.68
N MET A 35 -21.33 -6.37 6.72
CA MET A 35 -20.98 -5.47 5.62
C MET A 35 -21.02 -3.97 6.02
N ASP A 36 -21.17 -3.67 7.32
CA ASP A 36 -21.03 -2.30 7.88
C ASP A 36 -19.56 -1.96 8.21
N GLY A 37 -18.66 -2.95 8.12
CA GLY A 37 -17.22 -2.75 8.30
C GLY A 37 -16.55 -2.19 7.04
N ARG A 38 -15.79 -1.09 7.18
CA ARG A 38 -14.98 -0.53 6.09
C ARG A 38 -14.03 -1.60 5.55
N LEU A 39 -14.05 -1.81 4.24
CA LEU A 39 -13.21 -2.79 3.57
C LEU A 39 -11.90 -2.16 3.13
N CYS A 40 -10.86 -3.00 3.03
CA CYS A 40 -9.59 -2.57 2.49
C CYS A 40 -9.72 -2.03 1.06
N SER A 41 -9.24 -0.81 0.81
CA SER A 41 -9.24 -0.15 -0.50
C SER A 41 -8.30 -0.81 -1.54
N LYS A 42 -7.49 -1.79 -1.12
CA LYS A 42 -6.64 -2.55 -2.05
C LYS A 42 -7.51 -3.41 -2.96
N VAL A 43 -7.44 -3.17 -4.27
CA VAL A 43 -8.14 -3.97 -5.29
C VAL A 43 -7.89 -5.47 -5.09
N GLY A 44 -8.96 -6.26 -5.01
CA GLY A 44 -8.92 -7.70 -4.79
C GLY A 44 -8.77 -8.13 -3.32
N CYS A 45 -8.69 -7.18 -2.38
CA CYS A 45 -8.77 -7.44 -0.94
C CYS A 45 -10.19 -7.15 -0.45
N ALA A 46 -10.79 -8.10 0.27
CA ALA A 46 -12.06 -7.89 0.95
C ALA A 46 -11.89 -7.87 2.48
N ARG A 47 -10.68 -7.81 3.03
CA ARG A 47 -10.48 -7.84 4.49
C ARG A 47 -11.00 -6.56 5.15
N GLU A 48 -11.38 -6.64 6.42
CA GLU A 48 -11.72 -5.45 7.20
C GLU A 48 -10.52 -4.49 7.25
N ALA A 49 -10.82 -3.20 7.18
CA ALA A 49 -9.83 -2.17 7.39
C ALA A 49 -9.65 -1.91 8.89
N VAL A 50 -8.39 -1.72 9.28
CA VAL A 50 -8.00 -1.43 10.67
C VAL A 50 -7.18 -0.14 10.77
N ALA A 51 -6.75 0.40 9.63
CA ALA A 51 -5.94 1.60 9.53
C ALA A 51 -6.39 2.44 8.34
N THR A 52 -6.20 3.74 8.42
CA THR A 52 -6.44 4.68 7.33
C THR A 52 -5.12 5.31 6.90
N LEU A 53 -4.88 5.34 5.59
CA LEU A 53 -3.72 5.95 4.94
C LEU A 53 -4.16 7.22 4.22
N THR A 54 -3.49 8.32 4.47
CA THR A 54 -3.64 9.57 3.70
C THR A 54 -2.31 9.96 3.07
N TYR A 55 -2.39 10.67 1.95
CA TYR A 55 -1.23 11.18 1.23
C TYR A 55 -1.30 12.70 1.15
N ASP A 56 -0.22 13.36 1.59
CA ASP A 56 0.06 14.75 1.27
C ASP A 56 1.12 14.79 0.16
N TYR A 57 0.68 15.13 -1.05
CA TYR A 57 1.57 15.21 -2.20
C TYR A 57 2.46 16.47 -2.19
N GLY A 58 2.03 17.54 -1.51
CA GLY A 58 2.80 18.78 -1.40
C GLY A 58 4.03 18.59 -0.52
N ASP A 59 3.82 17.97 0.64
CA ASP A 59 4.88 17.67 1.59
C ASP A 59 5.59 16.33 1.33
N GLN A 60 5.18 15.60 0.28
CA GLN A 60 5.68 14.26 -0.03
C GLN A 60 5.59 13.33 1.19
N MET A 61 4.43 13.35 1.85
CA MET A 61 4.19 12.65 3.10
C MET A 61 3.04 11.65 2.96
N ALA A 62 3.16 10.52 3.65
CA ALA A 62 2.08 9.58 3.83
C ALA A 62 1.86 9.33 5.34
N ALA A 63 0.65 9.54 5.81
CA ALA A 63 0.27 9.28 7.19
C ALA A 63 -0.61 8.03 7.25
N LEU A 64 -0.17 7.05 8.02
CA LEU A 64 -0.93 5.84 8.31
C LEU A 64 -1.29 5.85 9.78
N GLY A 65 -2.58 5.83 10.10
CA GLY A 65 -3.05 5.84 11.48
C GLY A 65 -4.20 4.90 11.76
N PRO A 66 -4.72 4.90 13.01
CA PRO A 66 -5.94 4.20 13.36
C PRO A 66 -7.07 4.55 12.39
N LEU A 67 -8.03 3.64 12.27
CA LEU A 67 -9.17 3.82 11.36
C LEU A 67 -9.87 5.17 11.65
N GLY A 68 -9.70 6.14 10.75
CA GLY A 68 -10.11 7.54 10.95
C GLY A 68 -11.60 7.75 10.77
N ALA A 69 -12.09 9.00 10.79
CA ALA A 69 -13.49 9.28 10.48
C ALA A 69 -13.87 8.76 9.08
N ALA A 70 -15.03 8.11 8.96
CA ALA A 70 -15.55 7.74 7.65
C ALA A 70 -15.85 9.02 6.85
N ASN A 71 -15.67 8.96 5.52
CA ASN A 71 -15.94 10.02 4.53
C ASN A 71 -14.81 10.98 4.18
N ASP A 72 -13.55 10.69 4.50
CA ASP A 72 -12.45 11.43 3.90
C ASP A 72 -12.18 10.92 2.46
N PRO A 73 -12.36 11.74 1.40
CA PRO A 73 -12.16 11.32 0.01
C PRO A 73 -10.72 10.92 -0.33
N GLN A 74 -9.74 11.44 0.41
CA GLN A 74 -8.31 11.18 0.21
C GLN A 74 -7.77 10.08 1.13
N ALA A 75 -8.65 9.48 1.95
CA ALA A 75 -8.31 8.37 2.82
C ALA A 75 -8.42 7.02 2.11
N HIS A 76 -7.43 6.16 2.35
CA HIS A 76 -7.40 4.78 1.91
C HIS A 76 -7.41 3.86 3.12
N ASP A 77 -8.46 3.06 3.25
CA ASP A 77 -8.61 2.14 4.35
C ASP A 77 -7.85 0.83 4.06
N LEU A 78 -6.99 0.41 5.00
CA LEU A 78 -6.09 -0.73 4.84
C LEU A 78 -6.32 -1.76 5.94
N CYS A 79 -6.32 -3.03 5.55
CA CYS A 79 -6.26 -4.14 6.51
C CYS A 79 -4.84 -4.28 7.07
N SER A 80 -4.67 -4.92 8.23
CA SER A 80 -3.36 -5.07 8.91
C SER A 80 -2.24 -5.51 7.95
N PRO A 81 -2.38 -6.57 7.13
CA PRO A 81 -1.29 -6.98 6.24
C PRO A 81 -0.93 -5.97 5.15
N HIS A 82 -1.88 -5.13 4.72
CA HIS A 82 -1.60 -4.09 3.72
C HIS A 82 -1.05 -2.83 4.36
N ALA A 83 -1.46 -2.50 5.58
CA ALA A 83 -0.84 -1.47 6.40
C ALA A 83 0.65 -1.81 6.67
N ASP A 84 0.95 -3.06 7.03
CA ASP A 84 2.30 -3.52 7.34
C ASP A 84 3.22 -3.56 6.11
N ARG A 85 2.69 -3.96 4.95
CA ARG A 85 3.45 -4.09 3.68
C ARG A 85 3.42 -2.83 2.82
N LEU A 86 2.75 -1.77 3.26
CA LEU A 86 2.64 -0.54 2.51
C LEU A 86 4.04 0.04 2.24
N SER A 87 4.27 0.38 0.97
CA SER A 87 5.45 1.11 0.51
C SER A 87 5.02 2.39 -0.16
N VAL A 88 5.68 3.48 0.17
CA VAL A 88 5.50 4.79 -0.47
C VAL A 88 6.62 5.04 -1.48
N PRO A 89 6.49 6.05 -2.37
CA PRO A 89 7.58 6.44 -3.26
C PRO A 89 8.86 6.81 -2.51
N ALA A 90 10.02 6.67 -3.16
CA ALA A 90 11.30 7.01 -2.54
C ALA A 90 11.36 8.51 -2.21
N GLY A 91 11.94 8.84 -1.05
CA GLY A 91 12.05 10.23 -0.58
C GLY A 91 10.82 10.74 0.18
N TRP A 92 9.75 9.96 0.28
CA TRP A 92 8.56 10.35 1.04
C TRP A 92 8.70 10.08 2.53
N LEU A 93 8.18 11.00 3.35
CA LEU A 93 8.06 10.82 4.78
C LEU A 93 6.87 9.91 5.10
N VAL A 94 7.10 8.83 5.86
CA VAL A 94 6.02 7.96 6.34
C VAL A 94 5.83 8.17 7.82
N VAL A 95 4.67 8.70 8.20
CA VAL A 95 4.26 8.80 9.60
C VAL A 95 3.34 7.61 9.89
N ARG A 96 3.74 6.75 10.84
CA ARG A 96 2.90 5.64 11.31
C ARG A 96 2.44 5.96 12.73
N HIS A 97 1.17 6.30 12.88
CA HIS A 97 0.54 6.35 14.18
C HIS A 97 0.24 4.91 14.58
N GLU A 98 1.15 4.30 15.33
CA GLU A 98 0.82 3.09 16.07
C GLU A 98 -0.41 3.43 16.92
N ALA A 99 -1.55 2.80 16.61
CA ALA A 99 -2.72 2.91 17.45
C ALA A 99 -2.25 2.50 18.84
N LEU A 100 -2.20 3.46 19.77
CA LEU A 100 -1.94 3.20 21.17
C LEU A 100 -2.98 2.14 21.57
N ARG A 101 -2.57 0.87 21.61
CA ARG A 101 -3.43 -0.22 22.09
C ARG A 101 -3.53 0.00 23.59
N ALA A 102 -4.53 0.75 24.00
CA ALA A 102 -5.01 0.82 25.37
C ALA A 102 -5.95 -0.36 25.65
#